data_AF-A0A2V7VP42-F1
#
_entry.id   AF-A0A2V7VP42-F1
#
_cell.length_a   1.000
_cell.length_b   1.000
_cell.length_c   1.000
_cell.angle_alpha   90.00
_cell.angle_beta   90.00
_cell.angle_gamma   90.00
#
_symmetry.space_group_name_H-M   'P 1'
#
loop_
_entity.id
_entity.type
_entity.pdbx_description
1 polymer ?
#
loop_
_entity_poly.entity_id
_entity_poly.type
_entity_poly.pdbx_seq_one_letter_code
_entity_poly.pdbx_strand_id
1 'polypeptide(L)'
;MVRDGNTALLTTRGTSLPAPFTREITAVKGSREPFHARMVPYYDHTDHHAFTPARIGVPATSLTNWPDEYIHGTGDDLENIDATQLERNAVVAAGVALYFAGLKDEDAPALGAYSAARGRSRIAADLATAIAHVAEAAPADREAAYGRARNLVRETHRKEAATQASLRRMGPPGRAADSRASGLEDSMKRDFDALERAYTATTGKTPPNLDLTAEERAMAAKVFVPAGDVGAFADAVEKAKPVAGLHAMMRFEVLNFADGKRSAYEVYEAVAAEALSAGEWYYGRVKAADVLETLQRAAQAGAFTEKGAK
;
A
#
# COMPACT_ATOMS: atom_id res chain seq x y z
N MET A 1 5.23 15.94 0.77
CA MET A 1 5.51 15.75 -0.66
C MET A 1 4.32 16.30 -1.43
N VAL A 2 4.59 17.26 -2.32
CA VAL A 2 3.63 18.21 -2.92
C VAL A 2 2.45 17.46 -3.57
N ARG A 3 1.31 17.46 -2.89
CA ARG A 3 0.02 16.99 -3.43
C ARG A 3 -0.84 18.26 -3.45
N ASP A 4 -1.22 18.69 -4.65
CA ASP A 4 -2.15 19.80 -4.95
C ASP A 4 -1.56 21.22 -5.07
N GLY A 5 -0.24 21.37 -5.15
CA GLY A 5 0.44 22.67 -5.30
C GLY A 5 0.72 23.17 -6.72
N ASN A 6 0.50 22.37 -7.76
CA ASN A 6 0.58 22.85 -9.14
C ASN A 6 -0.80 23.31 -9.60
N THR A 7 -1.26 24.40 -9.00
CA THR A 7 -2.45 25.09 -9.48
C THR A 7 -2.09 25.88 -10.74
N ALA A 8 -3.08 26.14 -11.61
CA ALA A 8 -2.95 26.95 -12.83
C ALA A 8 -2.50 28.42 -12.61
N LEU A 9 -2.11 28.78 -11.38
CA LEU A 9 -1.58 30.10 -11.01
C LEU A 9 -0.07 30.24 -11.27
N LEU A 10 0.58 29.22 -11.85
CA LEU A 10 2.01 29.22 -12.15
C LEU A 10 2.35 29.96 -13.45
N THR A 11 2.24 31.28 -13.40
CA THR A 11 3.19 32.16 -14.09
C THR A 11 3.74 33.16 -13.07
N THR A 12 4.73 32.76 -12.29
CA THR A 12 5.41 33.65 -11.32
C THR A 12 6.23 34.75 -12.00
N ARG A 13 6.34 34.76 -13.34
CA ARG A 13 6.82 35.94 -14.06
C ARG A 13 5.85 37.14 -13.99
N GLY A 14 4.59 36.92 -13.60
CA GLY A 14 3.56 37.97 -13.51
C GLY A 14 2.98 38.22 -12.13
N THR A 15 3.27 37.39 -11.12
CA THR A 15 2.68 37.53 -9.78
C THR A 15 3.75 37.83 -8.73
N SER A 16 3.73 39.05 -8.22
CA SER A 16 4.56 39.54 -7.11
C SER A 16 4.10 38.97 -5.76
N LEU A 17 3.81 37.66 -5.70
CA LEU A 17 3.29 37.01 -4.50
C LEU A 17 4.42 36.49 -3.61
N PRO A 18 4.39 36.76 -2.29
CA PRO A 18 5.43 36.38 -1.34
C PRO A 18 5.23 34.94 -0.81
N ALA A 19 5.01 33.97 -1.70
CA ALA A 19 4.82 32.57 -1.32
C ALA A 19 6.14 31.77 -1.37
N PRO A 20 6.37 30.82 -0.45
CA PRO A 20 7.69 30.23 -0.20
C PRO A 20 8.14 29.15 -1.19
N PHE A 21 7.47 28.95 -2.33
CA PHE A 21 7.97 28.01 -3.34
C PHE A 21 8.97 28.68 -4.29
N THR A 22 10.22 28.31 -4.07
CA THR A 22 11.44 28.75 -4.74
C THR A 22 11.52 28.24 -6.17
N ARG A 23 11.17 29.09 -7.15
CA ARG A 23 11.40 28.93 -8.60
C ARG A 23 10.71 27.72 -9.26
N GLU A 24 10.08 27.99 -10.40
CA GLU A 24 9.51 26.98 -11.26
C GLU A 24 10.62 26.08 -11.84
N ILE A 25 10.47 24.75 -11.77
CA ILE A 25 11.35 23.81 -12.47
C ILE A 25 10.77 23.62 -13.88
N THR A 26 11.37 24.30 -14.86
CA THR A 26 10.97 24.25 -16.26
C THR A 26 12.16 24.42 -17.20
N ALA A 27 12.14 23.63 -18.27
CA ALA A 27 13.08 23.77 -19.36
C ALA A 27 12.62 24.87 -20.32
N VAL A 28 13.57 25.48 -21.04
CA VAL A 28 13.27 26.52 -22.05
C VAL A 28 12.37 25.97 -23.16
N LYS A 29 12.60 24.72 -23.60
CA LYS A 29 11.84 24.04 -24.65
C LYS A 29 10.82 23.02 -24.11
N GLY A 30 10.64 22.95 -22.80
CA GLY A 30 9.68 22.02 -22.19
C GLY A 30 8.32 22.65 -22.00
N SER A 31 7.34 21.80 -21.75
CA SER A 31 5.97 22.15 -21.42
C SER A 31 5.89 23.05 -20.18
N ARG A 32 4.75 23.74 -20.08
CA ARG A 32 4.33 24.49 -18.88
C ARG A 32 3.19 23.81 -18.15
N GLU A 33 2.94 22.55 -18.50
CA GLU A 33 1.87 21.76 -17.90
C GLU A 33 2.15 21.53 -16.40
N PRO A 34 1.11 21.42 -15.58
CA PRO A 34 1.24 21.06 -14.17
C PRO A 34 1.94 19.71 -14.01
N PHE A 35 2.82 19.58 -13.01
CA PHE A 35 3.39 18.29 -12.65
C PHE A 35 2.43 17.54 -11.72
N HIS A 36 1.72 16.55 -12.26
CA HIS A 36 0.72 15.74 -11.54
C HIS A 36 1.33 14.47 -10.92
N ALA A 37 2.41 14.59 -10.15
CA ALA A 37 2.98 13.45 -9.43
C ALA A 37 2.04 12.96 -8.33
N ARG A 38 1.70 11.66 -8.36
CA ARG A 38 0.83 11.01 -7.37
C ARG A 38 1.41 9.65 -7.00
N MET A 39 1.27 9.27 -5.72
CA MET A 39 1.42 7.87 -5.35
C MET A 39 0.12 7.16 -5.71
N VAL A 40 0.24 6.05 -6.43
CA VAL A 40 -0.86 5.20 -6.87
C VAL A 40 -0.83 3.87 -6.09
N PRO A 41 -1.92 3.08 -6.10
CA PRO A 41 -1.88 1.70 -5.61
C PRO A 41 -0.75 0.90 -6.24
N TYR A 42 -0.30 -0.15 -5.56
CA TYR A 42 0.78 -1.01 -6.04
C TYR A 42 0.49 -1.54 -7.44
N TYR A 43 1.46 -1.39 -8.33
CA TYR A 43 1.40 -1.93 -9.67
C TYR A 43 2.80 -2.47 -10.01
N ASP A 44 2.85 -3.60 -10.70
CA ASP A 44 4.09 -4.20 -11.20
C ASP A 44 4.38 -3.69 -12.63
N HIS A 45 5.16 -4.37 -13.47
CA HIS A 45 5.59 -3.95 -14.82
C HIS A 45 6.84 -3.06 -14.89
N THR A 46 7.67 -3.02 -13.85
CA THR A 46 9.02 -2.42 -13.93
C THR A 46 10.00 -3.15 -13.00
N ASP A 47 11.30 -2.95 -13.21
CA ASP A 47 12.40 -3.75 -12.64
C ASP A 47 12.40 -3.85 -11.11
N HIS A 48 11.76 -2.90 -10.42
CA HIS A 48 11.58 -2.95 -8.97
C HIS A 48 10.93 -4.26 -8.49
N HIS A 49 10.10 -4.90 -9.33
CA HIS A 49 9.45 -6.18 -9.03
C HIS A 49 10.46 -7.33 -8.81
N ALA A 50 11.68 -7.23 -9.32
CA ALA A 50 12.71 -8.22 -9.03
C ALA A 50 13.23 -8.14 -7.59
N PHE A 51 12.95 -7.05 -6.87
CA PHE A 51 13.50 -6.75 -5.54
C PHE A 51 12.44 -6.75 -4.44
N THR A 52 11.18 -6.49 -4.79
CA THR A 52 10.05 -6.41 -3.85
C THR A 52 9.52 -7.74 -3.29
N PRO A 53 9.78 -8.95 -3.85
CA PRO A 53 9.35 -10.18 -3.21
C PRO A 53 9.83 -10.24 -1.76
N ALA A 54 8.97 -10.64 -0.83
CA ALA A 54 9.26 -10.60 0.61
C ALA A 54 10.50 -11.44 1.00
N ARG A 55 10.87 -12.41 0.16
CA ARG A 55 12.09 -13.24 0.32
C ARG A 55 13.38 -12.48 0.05
N ILE A 56 13.32 -11.45 -0.80
CA ILE A 56 14.43 -10.53 -1.09
C ILE A 56 14.33 -9.34 -0.13
N GLY A 57 13.14 -8.78 0.04
CA GLY A 57 12.81 -7.84 1.11
C GLY A 57 13.37 -6.43 0.92
N VAL A 58 13.61 -6.02 -0.33
CA VAL A 58 14.05 -4.65 -0.65
C VAL A 58 12.82 -3.83 -1.05
N PRO A 59 12.36 -2.89 -0.19
CA PRO A 59 11.27 -2.00 -0.56
C PRO A 59 11.73 -1.09 -1.69
N ALA A 60 10.88 -0.92 -2.70
CA ALA A 60 11.20 -0.11 -3.86
C ALA A 60 9.98 0.70 -4.31
N THR A 61 10.25 1.83 -4.95
CA THR A 61 9.24 2.64 -5.64
C THR A 61 9.73 2.88 -7.06
N SER A 62 8.82 2.87 -8.02
CA SER A 62 9.09 3.37 -9.37
C SER A 62 8.62 4.81 -9.51
N LEU A 63 9.35 5.61 -10.28
CA LEU A 63 8.85 6.85 -10.86
C LEU A 63 8.44 6.55 -12.29
N THR A 64 7.15 6.66 -12.57
CA THR A 64 6.57 6.21 -13.83
C THR A 64 5.69 7.30 -14.39
N ASN A 65 5.80 7.51 -15.69
CA ASN A 65 4.98 8.46 -16.43
C ASN A 65 3.73 7.72 -16.94
N TRP A 66 2.57 8.35 -16.80
CA TRP A 66 1.32 7.83 -17.35
C TRP A 66 0.38 8.98 -17.71
N PRO A 67 -0.29 8.97 -18.89
CA PRO A 67 -0.10 8.00 -19.98
C PRO A 67 1.33 8.04 -20.55
N ASP A 68 1.74 6.93 -21.17
CA ASP A 68 2.97 6.83 -21.95
C ASP A 68 2.55 6.56 -23.40
N GLU A 69 2.40 7.64 -24.18
CA GLU A 69 1.80 7.57 -25.52
C GLU A 69 2.70 6.89 -26.55
N TYR A 70 4.01 6.84 -26.30
CA TYR A 70 4.99 6.39 -27.28
C TYR A 70 5.63 5.05 -26.93
N ILE A 71 5.37 4.49 -25.74
CA ILE A 71 5.87 3.18 -25.32
C ILE A 71 5.68 2.11 -26.40
N HIS A 72 6.77 1.42 -26.73
CA HIS A 72 6.82 0.38 -27.77
C HIS A 72 6.44 0.84 -29.20
N GLY A 73 6.42 2.14 -29.45
CA GLY A 73 6.15 2.75 -30.75
C GLY A 73 7.40 3.33 -31.41
N THR A 74 7.31 3.65 -32.70
CA THR A 74 8.39 4.35 -33.43
C THR A 74 8.55 5.81 -33.02
N GLY A 75 7.59 6.35 -32.25
CA GLY A 75 7.65 7.70 -31.70
C GLY A 75 8.39 7.78 -30.36
N ASP A 76 8.89 6.68 -29.82
CA ASP A 76 9.76 6.68 -28.63
C ASP A 76 11.16 7.21 -29.00
N ASP A 77 11.22 8.52 -29.26
CA ASP A 77 12.41 9.23 -29.72
C ASP A 77 12.54 10.58 -28.98
N LEU A 78 13.74 11.16 -29.00
CA LEU A 78 14.14 12.35 -28.25
C LEU A 78 13.23 13.56 -28.50
N GLU A 79 12.65 13.67 -29.70
CA GLU A 79 11.76 14.79 -30.06
C GLU A 79 10.44 14.80 -29.28
N ASN A 80 10.03 13.65 -28.75
CA ASN A 80 8.80 13.49 -27.98
C ASN A 80 9.00 13.56 -26.46
N ILE A 81 10.24 13.73 -26.00
CA ILE A 81 10.54 13.89 -24.57
C ILE A 81 10.22 15.32 -24.13
N ASP A 82 9.32 15.45 -23.15
CA ASP A 82 9.10 16.73 -22.48
C ASP A 82 10.28 17.10 -21.57
N ALA A 83 11.08 18.08 -21.99
CA ALA A 83 12.28 18.50 -21.25
C ALA A 83 11.96 19.01 -19.82
N THR A 84 10.79 19.61 -19.61
CA THR A 84 10.35 20.07 -18.28
C THR A 84 10.06 18.88 -17.36
N GLN A 85 9.33 17.88 -17.83
CA GLN A 85 9.02 16.67 -17.08
C GLN A 85 10.29 15.88 -16.75
N LEU A 86 11.22 15.77 -17.70
CA LEU A 86 12.53 15.14 -17.47
C LEU A 86 13.31 15.86 -16.37
N GLU A 87 13.38 17.19 -16.40
CA GLU A 87 14.06 17.99 -15.37
C GLU A 87 13.41 17.80 -13.99
N ARG A 88 12.08 17.80 -13.91
CA ARG A 88 11.33 17.58 -12.66
C ARG A 88 11.58 16.17 -12.10
N ASN A 89 11.57 15.14 -12.95
CA ASN A 89 11.87 13.77 -12.55
C ASN A 89 13.32 13.66 -12.02
N ALA A 90 14.29 14.28 -12.70
CA ALA A 90 15.68 14.30 -12.27
C ALA A 90 15.84 14.97 -10.89
N VAL A 91 15.17 16.10 -10.65
CA VAL A 91 15.19 16.78 -9.35
C VAL A 91 14.58 15.90 -8.24
N VAL A 92 13.47 15.22 -8.50
CA VAL A 92 12.86 14.30 -7.52
C VAL A 92 13.81 13.16 -7.18
N ALA A 93 14.37 12.49 -8.19
CA ALA A 93 15.29 11.37 -7.99
C ALA A 93 16.56 11.81 -7.22
N ALA A 94 17.18 12.92 -7.65
CA ALA A 94 18.37 13.47 -6.98
C ALA A 94 18.07 13.91 -5.55
N GLY A 95 16.91 14.54 -5.31
CA GLY A 95 16.50 14.99 -3.98
C GLY A 95 16.28 13.83 -3.01
N VAL A 96 15.64 12.74 -3.45
CA VAL A 96 15.46 11.52 -2.65
C VAL A 96 16.82 10.90 -2.34
N ALA A 97 17.68 10.72 -3.36
CA ALA A 97 19.00 10.14 -3.18
C ALA A 97 19.86 10.97 -2.21
N LEU A 98 19.90 12.30 -2.40
CA LEU A 98 20.67 13.21 -1.54
C LEU A 98 20.17 13.19 -0.10
N TYR A 99 18.85 13.19 0.10
CA TYR A 99 18.26 13.13 1.44
C TYR A 99 18.67 11.87 2.19
N PHE A 100 18.51 10.70 1.58
CA PHE A 100 18.84 9.43 2.25
C PHE A 100 20.33 9.15 2.35
N ALA A 101 21.14 9.61 1.38
CA ALA A 101 22.61 9.51 1.47
C ALA A 101 23.20 10.41 2.57
N GLY A 102 22.53 11.52 2.89
CA GLY A 102 22.95 12.46 3.94
C GLY A 102 22.29 12.27 5.30
N LEU A 103 21.38 11.29 5.45
CA LEU A 103 20.61 11.08 6.66
C LEU A 103 21.52 10.66 7.82
N LYS A 104 21.42 11.36 8.95
CA LYS A 104 22.16 11.07 10.19
C LYS A 104 21.24 10.59 11.30
N ASP A 105 21.83 9.99 12.33
CA ASP A 105 21.09 9.54 13.54
C ASP A 105 20.28 10.66 14.20
N GLU A 106 20.79 11.89 14.18
CA GLU A 106 20.11 13.08 14.72
C GLU A 106 18.84 13.48 13.95
N ASP A 107 18.71 13.07 12.68
CA ASP A 107 17.55 13.35 11.83
C ASP A 107 16.40 12.35 12.02
N ALA A 108 16.70 11.16 12.55
CA ALA A 108 15.74 10.06 12.69
C ALA A 108 14.47 10.43 13.49
N PRO A 109 14.52 11.22 14.58
CA PRO A 109 13.31 11.66 15.28
C PRO A 109 12.36 12.49 14.40
N ALA A 110 12.90 13.40 13.60
CA ALA A 110 12.13 14.28 12.71
C ALA A 110 11.52 13.49 11.55
N LEU A 111 12.30 12.59 10.93
CA LEU A 111 11.81 11.67 9.90
C LEU A 111 10.69 10.77 10.45
N GLY A 112 10.85 10.25 11.67
CA GLY A 112 9.82 9.46 12.32
C GLY A 112 8.53 10.22 12.57
N ALA A 113 8.63 11.45 13.08
CA ALA A 113 7.47 12.31 13.28
C ALA A 113 6.77 12.65 11.95
N TYR A 114 7.54 12.96 10.90
CA TYR A 114 7.01 13.21 9.57
C TYR A 114 6.28 11.98 9.01
N SER A 115 6.92 10.81 9.06
CA SER A 115 6.34 9.56 8.60
C SER A 115 5.05 9.22 9.35
N ALA A 116 5.02 9.43 10.68
CA ALA A 116 3.82 9.19 11.49
C ALA A 116 2.68 10.13 11.12
N ALA A 117 2.98 11.42 10.90
CA ALA A 117 1.98 12.40 10.45
C ALA A 117 1.40 12.02 9.08
N ARG A 118 2.23 11.55 8.14
CA ARG A 118 1.77 11.05 6.84
C ARG A 118 0.95 9.75 6.97
N GLY A 119 1.32 8.87 7.89
CA GLY A 119 0.57 7.66 8.19
C GLY A 119 -0.84 7.95 8.70
N ARG A 120 -1.00 8.95 9.57
CA ARG A 120 -2.33 9.41 10.03
C ARG A 120 -3.22 9.87 8.87
N SER A 121 -2.66 10.53 7.86
CA SER A 121 -3.44 10.91 6.66
C SER A 121 -3.90 9.70 5.85
N ARG A 122 -3.10 8.64 5.77
CA ARG A 122 -3.49 7.38 5.08
C ARG A 122 -4.55 6.62 5.87
N ILE A 123 -4.38 6.48 7.18
CA ILE A 123 -5.39 5.89 8.08
C ILE A 123 -6.73 6.63 7.94
N ALA A 124 -6.72 7.96 7.93
CA ALA A 124 -7.95 8.74 7.77
C ALA A 124 -8.63 8.51 6.40
N ALA A 125 -7.84 8.35 5.33
CA ALA A 125 -8.36 8.04 4.00
C ALA A 125 -8.95 6.62 3.93
N ASP A 126 -8.31 5.63 4.55
CA ASP A 126 -8.83 4.26 4.64
C ASP A 126 -10.07 4.18 5.53
N LEU A 127 -10.16 4.96 6.62
CA LEU A 127 -11.38 5.07 7.42
C LEU A 127 -12.53 5.68 6.62
N ALA A 128 -12.27 6.73 5.83
CA ALA A 128 -13.27 7.29 4.95
C ALA A 128 -13.76 6.26 3.91
N THR A 129 -12.85 5.49 3.34
CA THR A 129 -13.15 4.37 2.42
C THR A 129 -13.99 3.30 3.11
N ALA A 130 -13.62 2.91 4.34
CA ALA A 130 -14.35 1.92 5.14
C ALA A 130 -15.79 2.36 5.44
N ILE A 131 -15.99 3.63 5.81
CA ILE A 131 -17.32 4.20 6.07
C ILE A 131 -18.15 4.26 4.78
N ALA A 132 -17.56 4.75 3.68
CA ALA A 132 -18.24 4.82 2.38
C ALA A 132 -18.67 3.42 1.91
N HIS A 133 -17.81 2.41 2.06
CA HIS A 133 -18.11 1.02 1.71
C HIS A 133 -19.34 0.46 2.42
N VAL A 134 -19.54 0.82 3.70
CA VAL A 134 -20.75 0.45 4.44
C VAL A 134 -21.97 1.25 3.96
N ALA A 135 -21.80 2.55 3.71
CA ALA A 135 -22.87 3.44 3.31
C ALA A 135 -23.45 3.10 1.93
N GLU A 136 -22.58 2.72 0.99
CA GLU A 136 -22.92 2.39 -0.40
C GLU A 136 -23.41 0.95 -0.57
N ALA A 137 -23.15 0.07 0.40
CA ALA A 137 -23.62 -1.30 0.35
C ALA A 137 -25.16 -1.39 0.38
N ALA A 138 -25.69 -2.26 -0.49
CA ALA A 138 -27.09 -2.62 -0.48
C ALA A 138 -27.51 -3.14 0.92
N PRO A 139 -28.75 -2.90 1.38
CA PRO A 139 -29.17 -3.25 2.73
C PRO A 139 -28.87 -4.70 3.16
N ALA A 140 -28.97 -5.66 2.24
CA ALA A 140 -28.68 -7.08 2.49
C ALA A 140 -27.18 -7.37 2.69
N ASP A 141 -26.28 -6.51 2.20
CA ASP A 141 -24.82 -6.73 2.21
C ASP A 141 -24.10 -5.92 3.30
N ARG A 142 -24.82 -5.06 4.05
CA ARG A 142 -24.21 -4.10 4.99
C ARG A 142 -23.43 -4.77 6.13
N GLU A 143 -23.88 -5.91 6.63
CA GLU A 143 -23.15 -6.66 7.66
C GLU A 143 -21.81 -7.18 7.13
N ALA A 144 -21.82 -7.76 5.92
CA ALA A 144 -20.60 -8.20 5.27
C ALA A 144 -19.68 -7.03 4.90
N ALA A 145 -20.24 -5.89 4.48
CA ALA A 145 -19.49 -4.66 4.20
C ALA A 145 -18.84 -4.11 5.47
N TYR A 146 -19.53 -4.14 6.61
CA TYR A 146 -18.98 -3.76 7.91
C TYR A 146 -17.79 -4.62 8.32
N GLY A 147 -17.86 -5.94 8.14
CA GLY A 147 -16.73 -6.83 8.38
C GLY A 147 -15.49 -6.47 7.55
N ARG A 148 -15.68 -6.18 6.25
CA ARG A 148 -14.59 -5.74 5.36
C ARG A 148 -14.04 -4.35 5.73
N ALA A 149 -14.92 -3.42 6.08
CA ALA A 149 -14.56 -2.08 6.52
C ALA A 149 -13.72 -2.11 7.81
N ARG A 150 -14.12 -2.94 8.78
CA ARG A 150 -13.37 -3.13 10.02
C ARG A 150 -12.02 -3.79 9.79
N ASN A 151 -11.95 -4.76 8.86
CA ASN A 151 -10.68 -5.34 8.43
C ASN A 151 -9.74 -4.27 7.83
N LEU A 152 -10.21 -3.43 6.92
CA LEU A 152 -9.42 -2.34 6.34
C LEU A 152 -8.85 -1.41 7.41
N VAL A 153 -9.67 -0.97 8.37
CA VAL A 153 -9.21 -0.12 9.50
C VAL A 153 -8.12 -0.83 10.32
N ARG A 154 -8.27 -2.13 10.61
CA ARG A 154 -7.24 -2.89 11.34
C ARG A 154 -5.93 -2.98 10.55
N GLU A 155 -5.99 -3.36 9.29
CA GLU A 155 -4.80 -3.60 8.46
C GLU A 155 -4.06 -2.29 8.13
N THR A 156 -4.76 -1.18 7.92
CA THR A 156 -4.09 0.12 7.73
C THR A 156 -3.30 0.53 8.97
N HIS A 157 -3.85 0.32 10.18
CA HIS A 157 -3.12 0.55 11.43
C HIS A 157 -1.92 -0.38 11.59
N ARG A 158 -2.06 -1.67 11.25
CA ARG A 158 -0.95 -2.64 11.24
C ARG A 158 0.16 -2.23 10.28
N LYS A 159 -0.19 -1.79 9.06
CA LYS A 159 0.73 -1.29 8.03
C LYS A 159 1.49 -0.05 8.49
N GLU A 160 0.81 0.92 9.09
CA GLU A 160 1.45 2.12 9.62
C GLU A 160 2.34 1.82 10.83
N ALA A 161 1.93 0.90 11.71
CA ALA A 161 2.77 0.45 12.82
C ALA A 161 4.06 -0.23 12.32
N ALA A 162 3.96 -1.10 11.31
CA ALA A 162 5.12 -1.73 10.68
C ALA A 162 6.04 -0.69 10.01
N THR A 163 5.48 0.32 9.36
CA THR A 163 6.24 1.44 8.79
C THR A 163 7.01 2.17 9.88
N GLN A 164 6.37 2.52 11.00
CA GLN A 164 7.06 3.15 12.13
C GLN A 164 8.14 2.26 12.76
N ALA A 165 7.90 0.96 12.84
CA ALA A 165 8.89 0.00 13.35
C ALA A 165 10.11 -0.09 12.42
N SER A 166 9.94 0.02 11.10
CA SER A 166 11.04 -0.03 10.14
C SER A 166 12.06 1.11 10.32
N LEU A 167 11.60 2.29 10.79
CA LEU A 167 12.45 3.45 11.05
C LEU A 167 13.44 3.22 12.20
N ARG A 168 13.23 2.20 13.05
CA ARG A 168 14.18 1.82 14.11
C ARG A 168 15.55 1.41 13.57
N ARG A 169 15.65 1.07 12.27
CA ARG A 169 16.92 0.73 11.61
C ARG A 169 17.76 1.96 11.23
N MET A 170 17.18 3.17 11.27
CA MET A 170 17.83 4.41 10.81
C MET A 170 18.32 5.31 11.96
N GLY A 171 18.38 4.80 13.20
CA GLY A 171 18.93 5.54 14.33
C GLY A 171 19.06 4.66 15.58
N PRO A 172 19.72 5.15 16.64
CA PRO A 172 19.94 4.39 17.86
C PRO A 172 18.61 4.00 18.53
N PRO A 173 18.54 2.82 19.18
CA PRO A 173 17.34 2.41 19.92
C PRO A 173 17.01 3.42 21.02
N GLY A 174 15.77 3.93 21.04
CA GLY A 174 15.35 4.95 22.01
C GLY A 174 13.84 4.99 22.27
N ARG A 175 13.46 5.60 23.41
CA ARG A 175 12.08 5.67 23.94
C ARG A 175 11.02 6.24 22.99
N ALA A 176 11.44 7.03 21.98
CA ALA A 176 10.52 7.63 21.01
C ALA A 176 9.82 6.62 20.09
N ALA A 177 10.37 5.41 19.94
CA ALA A 177 9.74 4.38 19.12
C ALA A 177 8.57 3.68 19.83
N ASP A 178 8.56 3.63 21.17
CA ASP A 178 7.53 2.94 21.95
C ASP A 178 6.29 3.81 22.17
N SER A 179 6.46 5.12 22.37
CA SER A 179 5.34 6.07 22.50
C SER A 179 4.53 6.25 21.21
N ARG A 180 5.15 6.00 20.05
CA ARG A 180 4.47 6.03 18.75
C ARG A 180 3.58 4.80 18.55
N ALA A 181 4.02 3.64 19.02
CA ALA A 181 3.25 2.39 18.91
C ALA A 181 1.96 2.45 19.75
N SER A 182 2.05 2.91 21.00
CA SER A 182 0.87 3.06 21.87
C SER A 182 -0.15 4.06 21.30
N GLY A 183 0.33 5.15 20.68
CA GLY A 183 -0.55 6.14 20.05
C GLY A 183 -1.35 5.61 18.85
N LEU A 184 -0.85 4.60 18.14
CA LEU A 184 -1.56 3.96 17.04
C LEU A 184 -2.67 3.03 17.55
N GLU A 185 -2.41 2.24 18.60
CA GLU A 185 -3.43 1.37 19.21
C GLU A 185 -4.65 2.16 19.70
N ASP A 186 -4.43 3.28 20.40
CA ASP A 186 -5.52 4.14 20.86
C ASP A 186 -6.24 4.83 19.69
N SER A 187 -5.54 5.12 18.60
CA SER A 187 -6.16 5.64 17.38
C SER A 187 -7.05 4.61 16.71
N MET A 188 -6.60 3.35 16.63
CA MET A 188 -7.37 2.26 16.05
C MET A 188 -8.69 2.06 16.80
N LYS A 189 -8.69 2.12 18.14
CA LYS A 189 -9.92 2.06 18.94
C LYS A 189 -10.90 3.18 18.57
N ARG A 190 -10.42 4.43 18.49
CA ARG A 190 -11.25 5.58 18.10
C ARG A 190 -11.82 5.44 16.68
N ASP A 191 -11.04 4.89 15.76
CA ASP A 191 -11.45 4.68 14.38
C ASP A 191 -12.48 3.55 14.26
N PHE A 192 -12.36 2.49 15.07
CA PHE A 192 -13.43 1.49 15.23
C PHE A 192 -14.71 2.12 15.79
N ASP A 193 -14.63 2.91 16.86
CA ASP A 193 -15.81 3.59 17.42
C ASP A 193 -16.47 4.52 16.38
N ALA A 194 -15.68 5.18 15.54
CA ALA A 194 -16.18 6.01 14.45
C ALA A 194 -16.92 5.19 13.39
N LEU A 195 -16.36 4.05 12.99
CA LEU A 195 -17.00 3.11 12.06
C LEU A 195 -18.29 2.52 12.64
N GLU A 196 -18.32 2.16 13.92
CA GLU A 196 -19.50 1.65 14.62
C GLU A 196 -20.64 2.69 14.67
N ARG A 197 -20.30 3.95 14.99
CA ARG A 197 -21.26 5.07 14.95
C ARG A 197 -21.79 5.28 13.53
N ALA A 198 -20.93 5.24 12.53
CA ALA A 198 -21.34 5.38 11.13
C ALA A 198 -22.29 4.24 10.71
N TYR A 199 -21.95 2.99 11.02
CA TYR A 199 -22.81 1.83 10.75
C TYR A 199 -24.19 1.99 11.41
N THR A 200 -24.21 2.39 12.68
CA THR A 200 -25.46 2.58 13.43
C THR A 200 -26.29 3.71 12.82
N ALA A 201 -25.67 4.82 12.43
CA ALA A 201 -26.36 5.93 11.79
C ALA A 201 -26.93 5.55 10.41
N THR A 202 -26.22 4.72 9.63
CA THR A 202 -26.65 4.26 8.30
C THR A 202 -27.75 3.20 8.37
N THR A 203 -27.74 2.32 9.38
CA THR A 203 -28.61 1.13 9.43
C THR A 203 -29.70 1.18 10.48
N GLY A 204 -29.57 2.03 11.51
CA GLY A 204 -30.39 2.01 12.71
C GLY A 204 -30.16 0.79 13.62
N LYS A 205 -29.14 -0.03 13.35
CA LYS A 205 -28.83 -1.27 14.07
C LYS A 205 -27.45 -1.20 14.72
N THR A 206 -27.24 -1.99 15.76
CA THR A 206 -25.90 -2.24 16.28
C THR A 206 -25.07 -3.07 15.29
N PRO A 207 -23.74 -2.86 15.21
CA PRO A 207 -22.88 -3.68 14.38
C PRO A 207 -23.00 -5.18 14.67
N PRO A 208 -22.86 -6.06 13.66
CA PRO A 208 -22.92 -7.50 13.85
C PRO A 208 -21.70 -8.01 14.63
N ASN A 209 -21.84 -9.18 15.26
CA ASN A 209 -20.68 -9.91 15.76
C ASN A 209 -19.86 -10.47 14.58
N LEU A 210 -18.55 -10.35 14.64
CA LEU A 210 -17.62 -10.74 13.56
C LEU A 210 -16.87 -12.03 13.91
N ASP A 211 -17.59 -12.99 14.49
CA ASP A 211 -17.04 -14.31 14.76
C ASP A 211 -16.73 -15.03 13.44
N LEU A 212 -15.58 -15.69 13.40
CA LEU A 212 -15.17 -16.48 12.24
C LEU A 212 -16.16 -17.62 11.98
N THR A 213 -16.50 -17.81 10.71
CA THR A 213 -17.23 -19.00 10.23
C THR A 213 -16.39 -20.27 10.43
N ALA A 214 -16.98 -21.46 10.23
CA ALA A 214 -16.26 -22.72 10.35
C ALA A 214 -15.10 -22.81 9.34
N GLU A 215 -15.34 -22.32 8.12
CA GLU A 215 -14.37 -22.26 7.03
C GLU A 215 -13.23 -21.27 7.35
N GLU A 216 -13.57 -20.09 7.88
CA GLU A 216 -12.57 -19.10 8.29
C GLU A 216 -11.73 -19.58 9.48
N ARG A 217 -12.33 -20.28 10.45
CA ARG A 217 -11.58 -20.92 11.54
C ARG A 217 -10.62 -21.99 11.02
N ALA A 218 -11.06 -22.81 10.07
CA ALA A 218 -10.20 -23.82 9.43
C ALA A 218 -9.05 -23.17 8.66
N MET A 219 -9.30 -22.02 8.03
CA MET A 219 -8.27 -21.23 7.34
C MET A 219 -7.30 -20.56 8.34
N ALA A 220 -7.81 -20.04 9.46
CA ALA A 220 -7.00 -19.47 10.53
C ALA A 220 -6.10 -20.52 11.22
N ALA A 221 -6.48 -21.80 11.16
CA ALA A 221 -5.68 -22.91 11.68
C ALA A 221 -4.52 -23.35 10.75
N LYS A 222 -4.31 -22.69 9.60
CA LYS A 222 -3.26 -23.03 8.63
C LYS A 222 -2.23 -21.91 8.54
N VAL A 223 -0.95 -22.26 8.56
CA VAL A 223 0.17 -21.35 8.33
C VAL A 223 1.02 -21.92 7.19
N PHE A 224 1.36 -21.08 6.22
CA PHE A 224 2.18 -21.47 5.08
C PHE A 224 3.61 -20.96 5.29
N VAL A 225 4.54 -21.90 5.48
CA VAL A 225 5.95 -21.59 5.70
C VAL A 225 6.68 -21.63 4.37
N PRO A 226 7.18 -20.51 3.86
CA PRO A 226 7.84 -20.45 2.56
C PRO A 226 9.19 -21.19 2.52
N ALA A 227 9.52 -21.77 1.37
CA ALA A 227 10.79 -22.44 1.11
C ALA A 227 11.99 -21.51 1.38
N GLY A 228 13.04 -22.04 2.00
CA GLY A 228 14.18 -21.25 2.45
C GLY A 228 15.07 -20.72 1.32
N ASP A 229 15.16 -21.46 0.22
CA ASP A 229 15.94 -21.07 -0.96
C ASP A 229 15.11 -20.17 -1.87
N VAL A 230 15.66 -19.01 -2.24
CA VAL A 230 14.95 -17.98 -3.01
C VAL A 230 14.74 -18.43 -4.46
N GLY A 231 15.71 -19.11 -5.07
CA GLY A 231 15.62 -19.60 -6.44
C GLY A 231 14.58 -20.71 -6.58
N ALA A 232 14.65 -21.72 -5.71
CA ALA A 232 13.68 -22.80 -5.66
C ALA A 232 12.25 -22.30 -5.38
N PHE A 233 12.10 -21.27 -4.53
CA PHE A 233 10.81 -20.62 -4.31
C PHE A 233 10.28 -19.97 -5.59
N ALA A 234 11.11 -19.21 -6.30
CA ALA A 234 10.73 -18.55 -7.55
C ALA A 234 10.32 -19.58 -8.62
N ASP A 235 11.13 -20.63 -8.82
CA ASP A 235 10.84 -21.73 -9.74
C ASP A 235 9.54 -22.46 -9.39
N ALA A 236 9.24 -22.62 -8.10
CA ALA A 236 8.01 -23.23 -7.63
C ALA A 236 6.78 -22.33 -7.89
N VAL A 237 6.91 -21.03 -7.65
CA VAL A 237 5.84 -20.06 -7.95
C VAL A 237 5.53 -20.02 -9.44
N GLU A 238 6.54 -20.06 -10.31
CA GLU A 238 6.35 -20.09 -11.77
C GLU A 238 5.57 -21.33 -12.25
N LYS A 239 5.78 -22.48 -11.58
CA LYS A 239 5.06 -23.74 -11.87
C LYS A 239 3.63 -23.75 -11.31
N ALA A 240 3.32 -22.88 -10.34
CA ALA A 240 2.01 -22.86 -9.70
C ALA A 240 0.96 -22.25 -10.62
N LYS A 241 -0.14 -22.97 -10.85
CA LYS A 241 -1.23 -22.47 -11.70
C LYS A 241 -1.95 -21.28 -11.04
N PRO A 242 -2.12 -20.14 -11.71
CA PRO A 242 -2.81 -18.99 -11.14
C PRO A 242 -4.30 -19.27 -10.88
N VAL A 243 -4.84 -18.71 -9.80
CA VAL A 243 -6.27 -18.72 -9.49
C VAL A 243 -6.95 -17.61 -10.27
N ALA A 244 -7.93 -17.96 -11.12
CA ALA A 244 -8.58 -17.03 -12.04
C ALA A 244 -9.40 -15.93 -11.33
N GLY A 245 -9.95 -16.24 -10.15
CA GLY A 245 -10.76 -15.32 -9.36
C GLY A 245 -9.97 -14.24 -8.60
N LEU A 246 -8.63 -14.29 -8.61
CA LEU A 246 -7.78 -13.37 -7.86
C LEU A 246 -6.87 -12.60 -8.81
N HIS A 247 -6.91 -11.27 -8.74
CA HIS A 247 -6.07 -10.39 -9.56
C HIS A 247 -4.58 -10.70 -9.39
N ALA A 248 -3.80 -10.54 -10.46
CA ALA A 248 -2.38 -10.91 -10.47
C ALA A 248 -1.59 -10.27 -9.33
N MET A 249 -1.83 -8.98 -9.06
CA MET A 249 -1.14 -8.26 -7.98
C MET A 249 -1.55 -8.75 -6.60
N MET A 250 -2.80 -9.13 -6.42
CA MET A 250 -3.25 -9.69 -5.15
C MET A 250 -2.69 -11.11 -4.96
N ARG A 251 -2.53 -11.90 -6.04
CA ARG A 251 -1.81 -13.18 -5.95
C ARG A 251 -0.35 -12.97 -5.53
N PHE A 252 0.34 -11.98 -6.08
CA PHE A 252 1.70 -11.62 -5.66
C PHE A 252 1.75 -11.27 -4.17
N GLU A 253 0.83 -10.42 -3.70
CA GLU A 253 0.74 -10.06 -2.28
C GLU A 253 0.40 -11.25 -1.37
N VAL A 254 -0.45 -12.20 -1.80
CA VAL A 254 -0.69 -13.44 -1.03
C VAL A 254 0.63 -14.18 -0.73
N LEU A 255 1.52 -14.29 -1.72
CA LEU A 255 2.80 -14.95 -1.56
C LEU A 255 3.74 -14.18 -0.62
N ASN A 256 3.65 -12.84 -0.61
CA ASN A 256 4.47 -11.98 0.25
C ASN A 256 4.00 -11.95 1.70
N PHE A 257 2.68 -11.90 1.94
CA PHE A 257 2.10 -11.89 3.27
C PHE A 257 2.22 -13.25 3.98
N ALA A 258 2.34 -14.35 3.22
CA ALA A 258 2.61 -15.68 3.75
C ALA A 258 4.06 -15.82 4.25
N ASP A 259 4.33 -15.27 5.43
CA ASP A 259 5.65 -15.19 6.03
C ASP A 259 6.00 -16.35 6.97
N GLY A 260 5.14 -17.38 7.03
CA GLY A 260 5.25 -18.48 7.99
C GLY A 260 4.87 -18.12 9.42
N LYS A 261 4.32 -16.92 9.65
CA LYS A 261 3.77 -16.47 10.94
C LYS A 261 2.29 -16.18 10.84
N ARG A 262 1.86 -15.46 9.81
CA ARG A 262 0.45 -15.21 9.52
C ARG A 262 -0.26 -16.52 9.19
N SER A 263 -1.42 -16.71 9.79
CA SER A 263 -2.37 -17.71 9.31
C SER A 263 -2.85 -17.37 7.90
N ALA A 264 -3.35 -18.36 7.17
CA ALA A 264 -3.91 -18.14 5.85
C ALA A 264 -5.06 -17.12 5.90
N TYR A 265 -5.83 -17.10 6.98
CA TYR A 265 -6.91 -16.12 7.17
C TYR A 265 -6.36 -14.70 7.36
N GLU A 266 -5.29 -14.52 8.14
CA GLU A 266 -4.63 -13.22 8.26
C GLU A 266 -3.98 -12.76 6.94
N VAL A 267 -3.49 -13.67 6.11
CA VAL A 267 -3.03 -13.36 4.74
C VAL A 267 -4.20 -12.85 3.90
N TYR A 268 -5.37 -13.51 3.96
CA TYR A 268 -6.57 -13.03 3.29
C TYR A 268 -6.98 -11.64 3.78
N GLU A 269 -7.00 -11.42 5.10
CA GLU A 269 -7.34 -10.14 5.70
C GLU A 269 -6.43 -9.00 5.18
N ALA A 270 -5.11 -9.23 5.15
CA ALA A 270 -4.16 -8.26 4.62
C ALA A 270 -4.40 -7.93 3.14
N VAL A 271 -4.53 -8.95 2.29
CA VAL A 271 -4.72 -8.78 0.83
C VAL A 271 -6.07 -8.15 0.51
N ALA A 272 -7.13 -8.55 1.22
CA ALA A 272 -8.47 -7.97 1.04
C ALA A 272 -8.51 -6.50 1.47
N ALA A 273 -7.73 -6.10 2.48
CA ALA A 273 -7.62 -4.70 2.88
C ALA A 273 -6.90 -3.86 1.82
N GLU A 274 -5.79 -4.32 1.25
CA GLU A 274 -5.12 -3.62 0.14
C GLU A 274 -6.05 -3.48 -1.08
N ALA A 275 -6.80 -4.54 -1.40
CA ALA A 275 -7.79 -4.51 -2.48
C ALA A 275 -8.89 -3.46 -2.23
N LEU A 276 -9.42 -3.41 -1.00
CA LEU A 276 -10.47 -2.45 -0.66
C LEU A 276 -9.96 -1.01 -0.58
N SER A 277 -8.74 -0.78 -0.09
CA SER A 277 -8.11 0.54 -0.01
C SER A 277 -7.95 1.18 -1.40
N ALA A 278 -7.56 0.40 -2.40
CA ALA A 278 -7.49 0.86 -3.79
C ALA A 278 -8.85 0.91 -4.50
N GLY A 279 -9.76 0.01 -4.10
CA GLY A 279 -11.10 -0.17 -4.66
C GLY A 279 -11.22 -1.43 -5.52
N GLU A 280 -12.38 -2.08 -5.44
CA GLU A 280 -12.65 -3.33 -6.17
C GLU A 280 -12.57 -3.17 -7.70
N TRP A 281 -12.70 -1.96 -8.23
CA TRP A 281 -12.52 -1.68 -9.66
C TRP A 281 -11.06 -1.87 -10.12
N TYR A 282 -10.08 -1.71 -9.22
CA TYR A 282 -8.66 -1.79 -9.55
C TYR A 282 -8.12 -3.22 -9.42
N TYR A 283 -8.35 -3.86 -8.27
CA TYR A 283 -7.84 -5.22 -7.99
C TYR A 283 -8.90 -6.32 -8.03
N GLY A 284 -10.16 -6.00 -8.30
CA GLY A 284 -11.25 -6.95 -8.10
C GLY A 284 -11.53 -7.25 -6.63
N ARG A 285 -12.53 -8.08 -6.39
CA ARG A 285 -12.90 -8.53 -5.05
C ARG A 285 -12.07 -9.75 -4.64
N VAL A 286 -11.38 -9.65 -3.50
CA VAL A 286 -10.62 -10.75 -2.90
C VAL A 286 -11.54 -11.64 -2.06
N LYS A 287 -11.51 -12.96 -2.30
CA LYS A 287 -12.25 -13.96 -1.50
C LYS A 287 -11.28 -14.83 -0.73
N ALA A 288 -11.66 -15.21 0.49
CA ALA A 288 -10.87 -16.10 1.34
C ALA A 288 -10.53 -17.43 0.64
N ALA A 289 -11.48 -18.01 -0.10
CA ALA A 289 -11.27 -19.25 -0.85
C ALA A 289 -10.18 -19.11 -1.93
N ASP A 290 -10.16 -18.00 -2.68
CA ASP A 290 -9.18 -17.78 -3.75
C ASP A 290 -7.76 -17.57 -3.18
N VAL A 291 -7.65 -16.92 -2.01
CA VAL A 291 -6.39 -16.76 -1.28
C VAL A 291 -5.88 -18.12 -0.77
N LEU A 292 -6.76 -18.91 -0.14
CA LEU A 292 -6.40 -20.23 0.36
C LEU A 292 -5.97 -21.15 -0.80
N GLU A 293 -6.71 -21.15 -1.90
CA GLU A 293 -6.37 -21.94 -3.08
C GLU A 293 -5.01 -21.52 -3.66
N THR A 294 -4.71 -20.21 -3.71
CA THR A 294 -3.40 -19.71 -4.16
C THR A 294 -2.26 -20.27 -3.28
N LEU A 295 -2.41 -20.23 -1.96
CA LEU A 295 -1.44 -20.78 -1.02
C LEU A 295 -1.27 -22.30 -1.17
N GLN A 296 -2.38 -23.03 -1.34
CA GLN A 296 -2.36 -24.48 -1.53
C GLN A 296 -1.68 -24.89 -2.84
N ARG A 297 -1.97 -24.19 -3.95
CA ARG A 297 -1.31 -24.45 -5.24
C ARG A 297 0.18 -24.14 -5.18
N ALA A 298 0.57 -23.04 -4.52
CA ALA A 298 1.97 -22.71 -4.30
C ALA A 298 2.68 -23.75 -3.39
N ALA A 299 2.00 -24.26 -2.37
CA ALA A 299 2.51 -25.34 -1.54
C ALA A 299 2.70 -26.65 -2.31
N GLN A 300 1.72 -27.03 -3.15
CA GLN A 300 1.82 -28.20 -4.03
C GLN A 300 2.99 -28.09 -5.02
N ALA A 301 3.32 -26.88 -5.48
CA ALA A 301 4.46 -26.61 -6.33
C ALA A 301 5.81 -26.57 -5.58
N GLY A 302 5.80 -26.61 -4.25
CA GLY A 302 7.00 -26.60 -3.41
C GLY A 302 7.42 -25.23 -2.88
N ALA A 303 6.66 -24.16 -3.15
CA ALA A 303 6.97 -22.82 -2.67
C ALA A 303 6.71 -22.67 -1.16
N PHE A 304 5.76 -23.44 -0.60
CA PHE A 304 5.42 -23.41 0.82
C PHE A 304 5.27 -24.82 1.40
N THR A 305 5.47 -24.92 2.71
CA THR A 305 5.04 -26.05 3.53
C THR A 305 3.87 -25.62 4.40
N GLU A 306 2.72 -26.27 4.26
CA GLU A 306 1.57 -26.05 5.15
C GLU A 306 1.84 -26.64 6.55
N LYS A 307 1.55 -25.86 7.59
CA LYS A 307 1.60 -26.28 9.00
C LYS A 307 0.31 -25.88 9.71
N GLY A 308 -0.03 -26.60 10.78
CA GLY A 308 -1.06 -26.13 11.71
C GLY A 308 -0.60 -24.85 12.42
N ALA A 309 -1.50 -23.89 12.59
CA ALA A 309 -1.29 -22.74 13.45
C ALA A 309 -1.08 -23.22 14.89
N LYS A 310 -0.10 -22.66 15.58
CA LYS A 310 0.17 -22.95 17.00
C LYS A 310 -0.73 -22.11 17.90
#